data_AF-A0A0K0D445-F1
#
_entry.id   AF-A0A0K0D445-F1
#
_cell.length_a   1.000
_cell.length_b   1.000
_cell.length_c   1.000
_cell.angle_alpha   90.00
_cell.angle_beta   90.00
_cell.angle_gamma   90.00
#
_symmetry.space_group_name_H-M   'P 1'
#
loop_
_entity.id
_entity.type
_entity.pdbx_description
1 polymer ?
#
loop_
_entity_poly.entity_id
_entity_poly.type
_entity_poly.pdbx_seq_one_letter_code
_entity_poly.pdbx_strand_id
1 'polypeptide(L)'
;MPPGIIPLRCLPGQKILLPFAGFLSPPHFLWSPPEVRENTIGLHPVVEKHEPAIFDIEPLTGLTIKGRFRMQLSIPIYTNPFYTETRQLVNSFIPSFWVGIDLVIRDYAHDYIYFNTNELPRIVLGVGLGLVLVPPIVSLSWIFTVIKRKRMNYSYRL
;
A
#
# COMPACT_ATOMS: atom_id res chain seq x y z
N MET A 1 -13.93 9.85 -22.65
CA MET A 1 -13.09 8.63 -22.59
C MET A 1 -13.75 7.63 -21.67
N PRO A 2 -13.70 6.32 -21.96
CA PRO A 2 -14.21 5.31 -21.05
C PRO A 2 -13.47 5.32 -19.70
N PRO A 3 -14.14 5.03 -18.58
CA PRO A 3 -13.48 4.88 -17.29
C PRO A 3 -12.44 3.75 -17.29
N GLY A 4 -11.43 3.87 -16.43
CA GLY A 4 -10.34 2.89 -16.30
C GLY A 4 -9.22 3.02 -17.36
N ILE A 5 -9.30 4.01 -18.25
CA ILE A 5 -8.27 4.28 -19.26
C ILE A 5 -7.82 5.74 -19.17
N ILE A 6 -6.51 5.97 -19.21
CA ILE A 6 -5.89 7.28 -19.06
C ILE A 6 -5.01 7.56 -20.29
N PRO A 7 -5.16 8.69 -20.99
CA PRO A 7 -4.31 9.04 -22.11
C PRO A 7 -2.92 9.44 -21.62
N LEU A 8 -1.88 8.88 -22.22
CA LEU A 8 -0.51 9.36 -22.05
C LEU A 8 -0.28 10.58 -22.94
N ARG A 9 0.19 11.68 -22.35
CA ARG A 9 0.65 12.84 -23.11
C ARG A 9 2.15 12.80 -23.41
N CYS A 10 2.94 12.27 -22.49
CA CYS A 10 4.40 12.25 -22.56
C CYS A 10 4.94 10.86 -22.19
N LEU A 11 6.17 10.57 -22.60
CA LEU A 11 6.89 9.40 -22.12
C LEU A 11 7.24 9.56 -20.62
N PRO A 12 7.13 8.49 -19.80
CA PRO A 12 7.62 8.52 -18.43
C PRO A 12 9.11 8.93 -18.39
N GLY A 13 9.42 9.99 -17.64
CA GLY A 13 10.80 10.49 -17.50
C GLY A 13 11.27 11.44 -18.62
N GLN A 14 10.46 11.74 -19.63
CA GLN A 14 10.81 12.69 -20.69
C GLN A 14 9.68 13.69 -20.96
N LYS A 15 10.01 14.98 -21.09
CA LYS A 15 9.06 16.04 -21.49
C LYS A 15 8.87 16.12 -23.00
N ILE A 16 8.83 14.97 -23.66
CA ILE A 16 8.65 14.86 -25.11
C ILE A 16 7.28 14.25 -25.35
N LEU A 17 6.56 14.81 -26.32
CA LEU A 17 5.28 14.27 -26.76
C LEU A 17 5.49 12.88 -27.35
N LEU A 18 4.52 12.00 -27.13
CA LEU A 18 4.58 10.69 -27.74
C LEU A 18 4.44 10.81 -29.28
N PRO A 19 5.23 10.05 -30.06
CA PRO A 19 5.10 10.03 -31.51
C PRO A 19 3.82 9.31 -31.98
N PHE A 20 3.12 8.63 -31.06
CA PHE A 20 1.84 7.97 -31.28
C PHE A 20 0.92 8.21 -30.08
N ALA A 21 -0.39 8.04 -30.25
CA ALA A 21 -1.32 8.11 -29.13
C ALA A 21 -1.16 6.86 -28.25
N GLY A 22 -0.82 7.03 -26.97
CA GLY A 22 -0.69 5.95 -26.00
C GLY A 22 -1.70 6.09 -24.87
N PHE A 23 -2.25 4.98 -24.39
CA PHE A 23 -3.22 4.95 -23.31
C PHE A 23 -2.79 3.92 -22.27
N LEU A 24 -2.92 4.30 -21.01
CA LEU A 24 -2.68 3.44 -19.87
C LEU A 24 -3.99 2.91 -19.31
N SER A 25 -4.02 1.64 -18.99
CA SER A 25 -5.12 0.99 -18.28
C SER A 25 -4.57 -0.09 -17.35
N PRO A 26 -5.39 -0.63 -16.44
CA PRO A 26 -5.09 -1.89 -15.80
C PRO A 26 -4.96 -3.02 -16.84
N PRO A 27 -4.16 -4.08 -16.56
CA PRO A 27 -4.08 -5.25 -17.42
C PRO A 27 -5.45 -5.84 -17.77
N HIS A 28 -5.60 -6.27 -19.01
CA HIS A 28 -6.84 -6.80 -19.57
C HIS A 28 -8.05 -5.85 -19.43
N PHE A 29 -7.79 -4.55 -19.35
CA PHE A 29 -8.81 -3.52 -19.12
C PHE A 29 -9.67 -3.81 -17.87
N LEU A 30 -9.02 -4.28 -16.79
CA LEU A 30 -9.69 -4.48 -15.50
C LEU A 30 -10.40 -3.18 -15.07
N TRP A 31 -11.69 -3.29 -14.71
CA TRP A 31 -12.60 -2.19 -14.35
C TRP A 31 -13.01 -1.23 -15.48
N SER A 32 -12.58 -1.47 -16.72
CA SER A 32 -13.15 -0.75 -17.86
C SER A 32 -14.55 -1.28 -18.22
N PRO A 33 -15.38 -0.46 -18.90
CA PRO A 33 -16.69 -0.88 -19.37
C PRO A 33 -16.62 -2.08 -20.34
N PRO A 34 -17.68 -2.89 -20.44
CA PRO A 34 -17.76 -4.02 -21.37
C PRO A 34 -17.42 -3.65 -22.82
N GLU A 35 -17.80 -2.45 -23.27
CA GLU A 35 -17.55 -1.95 -24.62
C GLU A 35 -16.06 -1.83 -24.96
N VAL A 36 -15.20 -1.69 -23.95
CA VAL A 36 -13.73 -1.71 -24.12
C VAL A 36 -13.21 -3.13 -24.02
N ARG A 37 -13.65 -3.85 -22.99
CA ARG A 37 -13.13 -5.17 -22.64
C ARG A 37 -13.45 -6.23 -23.70
N GLU A 38 -14.65 -6.18 -24.26
CA GLU A 38 -15.15 -7.18 -25.21
C GLU A 38 -14.79 -6.84 -26.66
N ASN A 39 -14.19 -5.67 -26.90
CA ASN A 39 -13.73 -5.24 -28.22
C ASN A 39 -12.46 -5.97 -28.68
N THR A 40 -11.75 -6.63 -27.76
CA THR A 40 -10.57 -7.46 -28.06
C THR A 40 -10.77 -8.88 -27.57
N ILE A 41 -10.69 -9.84 -28.48
CA ILE A 41 -10.80 -11.27 -28.15
C ILE A 41 -9.52 -11.73 -27.41
N GLY A 42 -9.70 -12.53 -26.35
CA GLY A 42 -8.61 -13.13 -25.59
C GLY A 42 -8.26 -12.43 -24.28
N LEU A 43 -8.92 -11.32 -23.95
CA LEU A 43 -8.72 -10.64 -22.67
C LEU A 43 -9.55 -11.27 -21.55
N HIS A 44 -8.89 -11.59 -20.43
CA HIS A 44 -9.51 -12.19 -19.25
C HIS A 44 -9.10 -11.41 -18.00
N PRO A 45 -9.83 -10.34 -17.60
CA PRO A 45 -9.50 -9.60 -16.39
C PRO A 45 -9.79 -10.45 -15.14
N VAL A 46 -8.80 -10.54 -14.26
CA VAL A 46 -8.87 -11.26 -12.98
C VAL A 46 -8.34 -10.30 -11.94
N VAL A 47 -9.14 -9.98 -10.92
CA VAL A 47 -8.82 -8.92 -9.95
C VAL A 47 -7.47 -9.19 -9.29
N GLU A 48 -7.25 -10.40 -8.79
CA GLU A 48 -6.04 -10.76 -8.04
C GLU A 48 -4.74 -10.63 -8.86
N LYS A 49 -4.84 -10.81 -10.19
CA LYS A 49 -3.71 -10.79 -11.13
C LYS A 49 -3.53 -9.44 -11.81
N HIS A 50 -4.60 -8.68 -12.00
CA HIS A 50 -4.60 -7.50 -12.86
C HIS A 50 -4.91 -6.21 -12.12
N GLU A 51 -5.05 -6.26 -10.79
CA GLU A 51 -5.20 -5.06 -9.98
C GLU A 51 -3.94 -4.15 -10.11
N PRO A 52 -4.12 -2.86 -10.45
CA PRO A 52 -3.03 -1.91 -10.60
C PRO A 52 -2.61 -1.34 -9.24
N ALA A 53 -1.32 -1.04 -9.11
CA ALA A 53 -0.77 -0.13 -8.10
C ALA A 53 -1.20 -0.39 -6.63
N ILE A 54 -0.96 -1.60 -6.13
CA ILE A 54 -1.17 -1.95 -4.71
C ILE A 54 0.13 -1.73 -3.94
N PHE A 55 0.05 -1.07 -2.80
CA PHE A 55 1.20 -0.82 -1.92
C PHE A 55 0.82 -1.13 -0.49
N ASP A 56 1.58 -2.03 0.14
CA ASP A 56 1.50 -2.32 1.56
C ASP A 56 2.43 -1.34 2.29
N ILE A 57 1.83 -0.40 3.00
CA ILE A 57 2.53 0.73 3.64
C ILE A 57 2.54 0.51 5.15
N GLU A 58 3.73 0.62 5.75
CA GLU A 58 3.88 0.56 7.20
C GLU A 58 3.32 1.85 7.83
N PRO A 59 2.38 1.76 8.80
CA PRO A 59 1.60 2.90 9.24
C PRO A 59 2.39 3.94 10.05
N LEU A 60 3.46 3.56 10.74
CA LEU A 60 4.22 4.47 11.59
C LEU A 60 5.22 5.32 10.79
N THR A 61 5.86 4.72 9.80
CA THR A 61 6.98 5.27 9.03
C THR A 61 6.59 5.68 7.62
N GLY A 62 5.46 5.17 7.10
CA GLY A 62 5.04 5.39 5.72
C GLY A 62 5.87 4.62 4.69
N LEU A 63 6.71 3.68 5.12
CA LEU A 63 7.56 2.89 4.22
C LEU A 63 6.73 1.83 3.48
N THR A 64 6.99 1.68 2.17
CA THR A 64 6.42 0.58 1.38
C THR A 64 7.16 -0.71 1.66
N ILE A 65 6.48 -1.67 2.30
CA ILE A 65 7.00 -3.01 2.61
C ILE A 65 6.87 -3.94 1.42
N LYS A 66 5.74 -3.85 0.72
CA LYS A 66 5.46 -4.63 -0.48
C LYS A 66 4.70 -3.77 -1.46
N GLY A 67 4.99 -3.92 -2.74
CA GLY A 67 4.33 -3.19 -3.81
C GLY A 67 4.06 -4.09 -5.01
N ARG A 68 2.96 -3.87 -5.69
CA ARG A 68 2.62 -4.52 -6.96
C ARG A 68 2.11 -3.44 -7.89
N PHE A 69 2.91 -3.10 -8.89
CA PHE A 69 2.56 -2.11 -9.89
C PHE A 69 2.36 -2.78 -11.23
N ARG A 70 1.13 -2.78 -11.74
CA ARG A 70 0.76 -3.43 -13.00
C ARG A 70 0.03 -2.44 -13.89
N MET A 71 0.54 -2.24 -15.09
CA MET A 71 -0.01 -1.29 -16.05
C MET A 71 0.04 -1.86 -17.47
N GLN A 72 -0.98 -1.57 -18.24
CA GLN A 72 -1.10 -1.93 -19.66
C GLN A 72 -0.97 -0.69 -20.52
N LEU A 73 -0.12 -0.77 -21.55
CA LEU A 73 -0.07 0.22 -22.61
C LEU A 73 -0.94 -0.28 -23.78
N SER A 74 -1.86 0.58 -24.20
CA SER A 74 -2.75 0.34 -25.33
C SER A 74 -2.64 1.48 -26.34
N ILE A 75 -2.74 1.16 -27.62
CA ILE A 75 -2.71 2.12 -28.73
C ILE A 75 -4.14 2.22 -29.28
N PRO A 76 -4.72 3.43 -29.36
CA PRO A 76 -6.05 3.57 -29.93
C PRO A 76 -5.96 3.44 -31.45
N ILE A 77 -6.94 2.77 -32.03
CA ILE A 77 -7.19 2.79 -33.46
C ILE A 77 -8.54 3.43 -33.72
N TYR A 78 -8.57 4.24 -34.76
CA TYR A 78 -9.78 4.94 -35.18
C TYR A 78 -10.06 4.63 -36.63
N THR A 79 -11.33 4.38 -36.92
CA THR A 79 -11.83 4.30 -38.29
C THR A 79 -11.72 5.67 -38.94
N ASN A 80 -11.14 5.73 -40.14
CA ASN A 80 -11.05 6.98 -40.89
C ASN A 80 -11.29 6.74 -42.39
N PRO A 81 -12.32 7.36 -42.99
CA PRO A 81 -12.65 7.14 -44.40
C PRO A 81 -11.59 7.69 -45.37
N PHE A 82 -10.72 8.61 -44.91
CA PHE A 82 -9.66 9.21 -45.72
C PHE A 82 -8.42 8.32 -45.88
N TYR A 83 -8.19 7.37 -44.96
CA TYR A 83 -7.03 6.47 -45.01
C TYR A 83 -7.49 5.05 -45.33
N THR A 84 -7.00 4.49 -46.43
CA THR A 84 -7.38 3.13 -46.89
C THR A 84 -7.17 2.07 -45.80
N GLU A 85 -6.04 2.15 -45.09
CA GLU A 85 -5.65 1.19 -44.05
C GLU A 85 -6.61 1.13 -42.86
N THR A 86 -7.26 2.26 -42.52
CA THR A 86 -8.14 2.34 -41.35
C THR A 86 -9.62 2.45 -41.71
N ARG A 87 -9.96 2.44 -43.01
CA ARG A 87 -11.32 2.60 -43.51
C ARG A 87 -12.29 1.52 -43.04
N GLN A 88 -11.79 0.30 -42.84
CA GLN A 88 -12.58 -0.86 -42.40
C GLN A 88 -12.28 -1.27 -40.95
N LEU A 89 -11.43 -0.52 -40.23
CA LEU A 89 -11.14 -0.81 -38.84
C LEU A 89 -12.28 -0.34 -37.94
N VAL A 90 -12.47 -1.05 -36.83
CA VAL A 90 -13.37 -0.63 -35.75
C VAL A 90 -12.63 0.28 -34.78
N ASN A 91 -13.35 1.23 -34.18
CA ASN A 91 -12.79 2.07 -33.12
C ASN A 91 -12.51 1.18 -31.89
N SER A 92 -11.24 1.03 -31.53
CA SER A 92 -10.82 0.13 -30.45
C SER A 92 -9.50 0.57 -29.83
N PHE A 93 -9.21 0.05 -28.65
CA PHE A 93 -7.90 0.14 -28.03
C PHE A 93 -7.18 -1.19 -28.25
N ILE A 94 -6.11 -1.19 -29.04
CA ILE A 94 -5.27 -2.37 -29.21
C ILE A 94 -4.39 -2.50 -27.96
N PRO A 95 -4.54 -3.56 -27.15
CA PRO A 95 -3.64 -3.81 -26.03
C PRO A 95 -2.28 -4.26 -26.58
N SER A 96 -1.24 -3.43 -26.40
CA SER A 96 0.09 -3.75 -26.94
C SER A 96 0.85 -4.68 -26.01
N PHE A 97 1.01 -4.28 -24.76
CA PHE A 97 1.63 -5.08 -23.71
C PHE A 97 1.24 -4.56 -22.33
N TRP A 98 1.41 -5.40 -21.31
CA TRP A 98 1.35 -4.98 -19.93
C TRP A 98 2.65 -5.32 -19.22
N VAL A 99 2.99 -4.52 -18.20
CA VAL A 99 4.17 -4.70 -17.38
C VAL A 99 3.73 -4.80 -15.93
N GLY A 100 4.28 -5.77 -15.22
CA GLY A 100 4.17 -5.93 -13.78
C GLY A 100 5.52 -5.74 -13.10
N ILE A 101 5.54 -4.93 -12.05
CA ILE A 101 6.69 -4.75 -11.17
C ILE A 101 6.22 -5.14 -9.78
N ASP A 102 6.78 -6.24 -9.27
CA ASP A 102 6.56 -6.67 -7.89
C ASP A 102 7.77 -6.25 -7.05
N LEU A 103 7.49 -5.51 -5.98
CA LEU A 103 8.46 -5.01 -5.01
C LEU A 103 8.24 -5.75 -3.70
N VAL A 104 9.28 -6.44 -3.23
CA VAL A 104 9.28 -7.12 -1.94
C VAL A 104 10.58 -6.76 -1.23
N ILE A 105 10.47 -6.21 -0.03
CA ILE A 105 11.66 -5.96 0.80
C ILE A 105 12.26 -7.28 1.27
N ARG A 106 13.58 -7.27 1.52
CA ARG A 106 14.28 -8.45 2.03
C ARG A 106 13.93 -8.69 3.50
N ASP A 107 13.95 -9.96 3.91
CA ASP A 107 13.53 -10.38 5.26
C ASP A 107 14.27 -9.63 6.38
N TYR A 108 15.59 -9.45 6.27
CA TYR A 108 16.35 -8.70 7.30
C TYR A 108 15.89 -7.24 7.45
N ALA A 109 15.46 -6.60 6.36
CA ALA A 109 14.98 -5.22 6.38
C ALA A 109 13.55 -5.16 6.93
N HIS A 110 12.72 -6.14 6.57
CA HIS A 110 11.39 -6.32 7.12
C HIS A 110 11.43 -6.46 8.64
N ASP A 111 12.25 -7.38 9.15
CA ASP A 111 12.34 -7.67 10.58
C ASP A 111 12.89 -6.49 11.36
N TYR A 112 13.87 -5.76 10.80
CA TYR A 112 14.39 -4.54 11.41
C TYR A 112 13.33 -3.45 11.53
N ILE A 113 12.55 -3.21 10.46
CA ILE A 113 11.46 -2.23 10.49
C ILE A 113 10.40 -2.67 11.50
N TYR A 114 9.95 -3.93 11.44
CA TYR A 114 8.93 -4.47 12.33
C TYR A 114 9.34 -4.37 13.80
N PHE A 115 10.57 -4.74 14.14
CA PHE A 115 11.10 -4.65 15.50
C PHE A 115 11.09 -3.20 15.99
N ASN A 116 11.52 -2.26 15.15
CA ASN A 116 11.61 -0.86 15.53
C ASN A 116 10.25 -0.14 15.60
N THR A 117 9.29 -0.52 14.77
CA THR A 117 7.98 0.17 14.72
C THR A 117 6.94 -0.45 15.62
N ASN A 118 7.01 -1.76 15.88
CA ASN A 118 6.01 -2.47 16.67
C ASN A 118 6.53 -2.93 18.03
N GLU A 119 7.67 -3.63 18.07
CA GLU A 119 8.16 -4.27 19.30
C GLU A 119 8.81 -3.27 20.25
N LEU A 120 9.73 -2.44 19.75
CA LEU A 120 10.44 -1.45 20.57
C LEU A 120 9.50 -0.49 21.31
N PRO A 121 8.50 0.16 20.67
CA PRO A 121 7.60 1.05 21.38
C PRO A 121 6.79 0.34 22.46
N ARG A 122 6.38 -0.92 22.24
CA ARG A 122 5.66 -1.72 23.23
C ARG A 122 6.53 -2.06 24.43
N ILE A 123 7.79 -2.45 24.20
CA ILE A 123 8.76 -2.74 25.27
C ILE A 123 9.05 -1.46 26.07
N VAL A 124 9.36 -0.35 25.39
CA VAL A 124 9.64 0.94 26.04
C VAL A 124 8.44 1.41 26.86
N LEU A 125 7.22 1.28 26.32
CA LEU A 125 6.00 1.61 27.05
C LEU A 125 5.82 0.72 28.28
N GLY A 126 6.01 -0.60 28.16
CA GLY A 126 5.90 -1.54 29.27
C GLY A 126 6.91 -1.26 30.38
N VAL A 127 8.18 -1.02 30.03
CA VAL A 127 9.24 -0.65 30.96
C VAL A 127 8.93 0.69 31.63
N GLY A 128 8.49 1.68 30.85
CA GLY A 128 8.10 3.00 31.35
C GLY A 128 6.97 2.91 32.38
N LEU A 129 5.91 2.15 32.09
CA LEU A 129 4.81 1.92 33.03
C LEU A 129 5.29 1.21 34.30
N GLY A 130 6.17 0.22 34.17
CA GLY A 130 6.78 -0.46 35.32
C GLY A 130 7.55 0.50 36.22
N LEU A 131 8.39 1.35 35.63
CA LEU A 131 9.19 2.33 36.38
C LEU A 131 8.35 3.41 37.07
N VAL A 132 7.19 3.77 36.52
CA VAL A 132 6.28 4.77 37.12
C VAL A 132 5.38 4.16 38.20
N LEU A 133 4.90 2.92 38.01
CA LEU A 133 3.93 2.30 38.92
C LEU A 133 4.55 1.56 40.10
N VAL A 134 5.74 0.97 39.94
CA VAL A 134 6.38 0.20 41.02
C VAL A 134 6.78 1.08 42.22
N PRO A 135 7.42 2.25 42.05
CA PRO A 135 7.83 3.09 43.18
C PRO A 135 6.68 3.56 44.10
N PRO A 136 5.52 4.05 43.62
CA PRO A 136 4.43 4.44 44.51
C PRO A 136 3.83 3.23 45.23
N ILE A 137 3.73 2.06 44.59
CA ILE A 137 3.23 0.84 45.24
C ILE A 137 4.16 0.43 46.40
N VAL A 138 5.47 0.41 46.16
CA VAL A 138 6.47 0.08 47.19
C VAL A 138 6.46 1.12 48.31
N SER A 139 6.39 2.41 47.97
CA SER A 139 6.36 3.52 48.93
C SER A 139 5.12 3.47 49.81
N LEU A 140 3.93 3.24 49.24
CA LEU A 140 2.68 3.09 49.98
C LEU A 140 2.69 1.86 50.88
N SER A 141 3.21 0.73 50.37
CA SER A 141 3.36 -0.51 51.16
C SER A 141 4.30 -0.30 52.34
N TRP A 142 5.42 0.39 52.12
CA TRP A 142 6.38 0.73 53.17
C TRP A 142 5.73 1.64 54.22
N ILE A 143 5.08 2.73 53.81
CA ILE A 143 4.37 3.65 54.71
C ILE A 143 3.32 2.90 55.54
N PHE A 144 2.54 2.02 54.93
CA PHE A 144 1.54 1.20 55.61
C PHE A 144 2.17 0.30 56.70
N THR A 145 3.27 -0.39 56.40
CA THR A 145 3.95 -1.23 57.39
C THR A 145 4.51 -0.42 58.57
N VAL A 146 5.02 0.80 58.32
CA VAL A 146 5.53 1.70 59.36
C VAL A 146 4.39 2.20 60.27
N ILE A 147 3.25 2.61 59.71
CA ILE A 147 2.08 3.05 60.48
C ILE A 147 1.58 1.90 61.36
N LYS A 148 1.47 0.68 60.81
CA LYS A 148 1.05 -0.51 61.57
C LYS A 148 2.00 -0.82 62.73
N ARG A 149 3.31 -0.75 62.52
CA ARG A 149 4.32 -0.95 63.58
C ARG A 149 4.21 0.09 64.69
N LYS A 150 4.04 1.38 64.35
CA LYS A 150 3.87 2.44 65.35
C LYS A 150 2.61 2.23 66.20
N ARG A 151 1.48 1.85 65.58
CA ARG A 151 0.21 1.59 66.28
C ARG A 151 0.31 0.42 67.27
N MET A 152 0.98 -0.66 66.88
CA MET A 152 1.23 -1.82 67.75
C MET A 152 2.09 -1.42 68.96
N ASN A 153 3.21 -0.73 68.75
CA ASN A 153 4.11 -0.33 69.84
C ASN A 153 3.47 0.62 70.86
N TYR A 154 2.52 1.46 70.44
CA TYR A 154 1.76 2.32 71.36
C TYR A 154 0.79 1.51 72.24
N SER A 155 0.19 0.45 71.71
CA SER A 155 -0.75 -0.42 72.44
C SER A 155 -0.09 -1.27 73.54
N TYR A 156 1.23 -1.48 73.51
CA TYR A 156 1.98 -2.21 74.56
C TYR A 156 2.58 -1.29 75.64
N ARG A 157 2.39 0.03 75.54
CA ARG A 157 2.88 1.04 76.51
C ARG A 157 1.77 1.63 77.41
N LEU A 158 0.55 1.12 77.29
CA LEU A 158 -0.58 1.35 78.21
C LEU A 158 -0.81 0.07 79.02
#